data_AF-A0A2G9GDY7-F1
#
_entry.id   AF-A0A2G9GDY7-F1
#
_cell.length_a   1.000
_cell.length_b   1.000
_cell.length_c   1.000
_cell.angle_alpha   90.00
_cell.angle_beta   90.00
_cell.angle_gamma   90.00
#
_symmetry.space_group_name_H-M   'P 1'
#
loop_
_entity.id
_entity.type
_entity.pdbx_description
1 polymer ?
#
loop_
_entity_poly.entity_id
_entity_poly.type
_entity_poly.pdbx_seq_one_letter_code
_entity_poly.pdbx_strand_id
1 'polypeptide(L)' 'MEKKMVVMMSMILLIISANMDGVKADAFDCYDACSTACVNPDTRLMARCDRKCQIKCGPDLEANGHLK' A
#
# COMPACT_ATOMS: atom_id res chain seq x y z
N MET A 1 18.70 10.65 37.38
CA MET A 1 17.70 11.25 36.46
C MET A 1 17.83 10.70 35.04
N GLU A 2 19.02 10.25 34.64
CA GLU A 2 19.31 9.71 33.30
C GLU A 2 18.49 8.48 32.92
N LYS A 3 18.41 7.45 33.79
CA LYS A 3 17.61 6.24 33.51
C LYS A 3 16.11 6.52 33.35
N LYS A 4 15.57 7.47 34.12
CA LYS A 4 14.17 7.88 34.02
C LYS A 4 13.90 8.61 32.70
N MET A 5 14.83 9.47 32.28
CA MET A 5 14.74 10.19 31.00
C MET A 5 14.81 9.24 29.80
N VAL A 6 15.69 8.23 29.85
CA VAL A 6 15.81 7.20 28.80
C VAL A 6 14.52 6.39 28.67
N VAL A 7 13.93 5.95 29.79
CA VAL A 7 12.67 5.20 29.80
C VAL A 7 11.51 6.05 29.25
N MET A 8 11.46 7.33 29.61
CA MET A 8 10.43 8.23 29.09
C MET A 8 10.58 8.46 27.58
N MET A 9 11.81 8.64 27.10
CA MET A 9 12.07 8.80 25.66
C MET A 9 11.76 7.53 24.87
N SER A 10 12.09 6.35 25.39
CA SER A 10 11.75 5.09 24.72
C SER A 10 10.24 4.87 24.66
N MET A 11 9.50 5.26 25.71
CA MET A 11 8.03 5.16 25.72
C MET A 11 7.38 6.10 24.70
N ILE A 12 7.90 7.32 24.54
CA ILE A 12 7.42 8.28 23.53
C ILE A 12 7.66 7.76 22.12
N LEU A 13 8.84 7.20 21.84
CA LEU A 13 9.17 6.59 20.54
C LEU A 13 8.23 5.43 20.18
N LEU A 14 7.94 4.55 21.16
CA LEU A 14 7.04 3.42 20.95
C LEU A 14 5.62 3.87 20.63
N ILE A 15 5.11 4.90 21.31
CA ILE A 15 3.79 5.47 21.03
C ILE A 15 3.76 6.02 19.60
N ILE A 16 4.76 6.79 19.18
CA ILE A 16 4.83 7.35 17.82
C ILE A 16 4.85 6.22 16.77
N SER A 17 5.59 5.14 17.00
CA SER A 17 5.61 3.98 16.10
C SER A 17 4.29 3.21 16.04
N ALA A 18 3.54 3.15 17.15
CA ALA A 18 2.25 2.49 17.21
C ALA A 18 1.13 3.28 16.50
N ASN A 19 1.31 4.60 16.35
CA ASN A 19 0.37 5.48 15.65
C ASN A 19 0.72 5.69 14.17
N MET A 20 1.70 4.93 13.64
CA MET A 20 1.90 4.90 12.20
C MET A 20 0.76 4.08 11.60
N ASP A 21 -0.38 4.74 11.38
CA ASP A 21 -1.39 4.27 10.45
C ASP A 21 -0.65 3.96 9.15
N GLY A 22 -0.56 2.67 8.81
CA GLY A 22 0.08 2.24 7.59
C GLY A 22 -0.53 3.03 6.45
N VAL A 23 0.28 3.77 5.71
CA VAL A 23 -0.17 4.55 4.56
C VAL A 23 -0.92 3.58 3.67
N LYS A 24 -2.25 3.75 3.59
CA LYS A 24 -3.07 2.95 2.68
C LYS A 24 -2.55 3.27 1.29
N ALA A 25 -1.97 2.27 0.62
CA ALA A 25 -1.55 2.41 -0.75
C ALA A 25 -2.74 2.97 -1.54
N ASP A 26 -2.57 4.15 -2.12
CA ASP A 26 -3.63 4.73 -2.94
C ASP A 26 -3.82 3.84 -4.18
N ALA A 27 -5.00 3.88 -4.81
CA ALA A 27 -5.24 3.15 -6.05
C ALA A 27 -4.20 3.51 -7.13
N PHE A 28 -3.71 4.75 -7.10
CA PHE A 28 -2.61 5.22 -7.94
C PHE A 28 -1.28 4.52 -7.61
N ASP A 29 -0.93 4.36 -6.33
CA ASP A 29 0.28 3.64 -5.90
C ASP A 29 0.22 2.14 -6.27
N CYS A 30 -0.96 1.53 -6.15
CA CYS A 30 -1.17 0.14 -6.59
C CYS A 30 -0.99 0.02 -8.11
N TYR A 31 -1.62 0.90 -8.89
CA TYR A 31 -1.57 0.84 -10.34
C TYR A 31 -0.16 1.07 -10.86
N ASP A 32 0.54 2.10 -10.36
CA ASP A 32 1.90 2.41 -10.76
C ASP A 32 2.83 1.22 -10.47
N ALA A 33 2.81 0.71 -9.23
CA ALA A 33 3.59 -0.46 -8.83
C ALA A 33 3.28 -1.69 -9.69
N CYS A 34 2.00 -1.92 -10.05
CA CYS A 34 1.61 -3.03 -10.92
C CYS A 34 2.10 -2.84 -12.36
N SER A 35 1.94 -1.64 -12.92
CA SER A 35 2.27 -1.33 -14.31
C SER A 35 3.78 -1.34 -14.58
N THR A 36 4.62 -1.13 -13.56
CA THR A 36 6.09 -1.26 -13.69
C THR A 36 6.52 -2.64 -14.21
N ALA A 37 5.75 -3.69 -13.91
CA ALA A 37 6.00 -5.05 -14.36
C ALA A 37 5.45 -5.37 -15.77
N CYS A 38 4.78 -4.42 -16.42
CA CYS A 38 4.11 -4.62 -17.71
C CYS A 38 4.99 -4.34 -18.94
N VAL A 39 6.23 -3.88 -18.75
CA VAL A 39 7.16 -3.57 -19.86
C VAL A 39 7.46 -4.83 -20.68
N ASN A 40 7.00 -4.85 -21.93
CA ASN A 40 7.15 -5.97 -22.84
C ASN A 40 7.32 -5.48 -24.29
N PRO A 41 8.22 -6.07 -25.11
CA PRO A 41 8.33 -5.73 -26.53
C PRO A 41 7.04 -6.00 -27.32
N ASP A 42 6.19 -6.92 -26.88
CA ASP A 42 4.86 -7.14 -27.46
C ASP A 42 3.85 -6.17 -26.84
N THR A 43 3.39 -5.22 -27.65
CA THR A 43 2.42 -4.18 -27.26
C THR A 43 1.05 -4.75 -26.86
N ARG A 44 0.67 -5.92 -27.39
CA ARG A 44 -0.58 -6.61 -27.02
C ARG A 44 -0.46 -7.23 -25.62
N LEU A 45 0.71 -7.77 -25.28
CA LEU A 45 0.97 -8.29 -23.92
C LEU A 45 1.05 -7.16 -22.90
N MET A 46 1.67 -6.04 -23.26
CA MET A 46 1.72 -4.83 -22.44
C MET A 46 0.30 -4.32 -22.13
N ALA A 47 -0.53 -4.11 -23.15
CA ALA A 47 -1.92 -3.67 -22.98
C ALA A 47 -2.79 -4.66 -22.17
N ARG A 48 -2.51 -5.97 -22.26
CA ARG A 48 -3.19 -6.99 -21.45
C ARG A 48 -2.77 -6.92 -19.98
N CYS A 49 -1.50 -6.65 -19.72
CA CYS A 49 -0.96 -6.46 -18.38
C CYS A 49 -1.56 -5.21 -17.73
N ASP A 50 -1.60 -4.08 -18.45
CA ASP A 50 -2.22 -2.84 -17.96
C ASP A 50 -3.68 -3.03 -17.58
N ARG A 51 -4.47 -3.73 -18.40
CA ARG A 51 -5.87 -4.07 -18.07
C ARG A 51 -5.98 -4.89 -16.79
N LYS A 52 -5.05 -5.79 -16.51
CA LYS A 52 -5.02 -6.54 -15.24
C LYS A 52 -4.70 -5.63 -14.06
N CYS A 53 -3.80 -4.67 -14.23
CA CYS A 53 -3.52 -3.66 -13.21
C CYS A 53 -4.74 -2.78 -12.92
N GLN A 54 -5.50 -2.38 -13.94
CA GLN A 54 -6.76 -1.66 -13.76
C GLN A 54 -7.81 -2.47 -12.99
N ILE A 55 -7.90 -3.78 -13.20
CA ILE A 55 -8.83 -4.64 -12.45
C ILE A 55 -8.35 -4.81 -11.01
N LYS A 56 -7.05 -5.03 -10.81
CA LYS A 56 -6.46 -5.28 -9.49
C LYS A 56 -6.47 -4.05 -8.58
N CYS A 57 -6.25 -2.87 -9.17
CA CYS A 57 -6.04 -1.61 -8.46
C CYS A 57 -7.17 -0.61 -8.66
N GLY A 58 -8.11 -0.88 -9.57
CA GLY A 58 -9.33 -0.10 -9.68
C GLY A 58 -10.15 -0.23 -8.40
N PRO A 59 -11.05 0.74 -8.11
CA PRO A 59 -12.01 0.57 -7.05
C PRO A 59 -12.77 -0.70 -7.37
N ASP A 60 -12.57 -1.75 -6.57
CA ASP A 60 -13.41 -2.93 -6.61
C ASP A 60 -14.84 -2.38 -6.61
N LEU A 61 -15.61 -2.74 -7.64
CA LEU A 61 -17.06 -2.69 -7.51
C LEU A 61 -17.35 -3.37 -6.17
N GLU A 62 -17.95 -2.63 -5.23
CA GLU A 62 -18.42 -3.08 -3.93
C GLU A 62 -19.44 -4.23 -4.11
N ALA A 63 -18.99 -5.38 -4.59
CA ALA A 63 -19.77 -6.51 -5.03
C ALA A 63 -19.21 -7.82 -4.46
N ASN A 64 -18.56 -7.72 -3.30
CA ASN A 64 -18.71 -8.70 -2.23
C ASN A 64 -18.72 -7.94 -0.91
N GLY A 65 -19.84 -7.26 -0.66
CA GLY A 65 -20.27 -7.06 0.70
C GLY A 65 -20.29 -8.40 1.43
N HIS A 66 -19.95 -8.35 2.72
CA HIS A 66 -19.98 -9.46 3.67
C HIS A 66 -18.72 -10.35 3.72
N LEU A 67 -17.77 -9.99 4.60
CA LEU A 67 -17.61 -10.72 5.86
C LEU A 67 -16.66 -9.96 6.83
N LYS A 68 -17.29 -9.43 7.89
CA LYS A 68 -16.86 -9.27 9.29
C LYS A 68 -15.46 -8.73 9.62
#